data_AF-A0A524AUG3-F1
#
_entry.id   AF-A0A524AUG3-F1
#
_cell.length_a   1.000
_cell.length_b   1.000
_cell.length_c   1.000
_cell.angle_alpha   90.00
_cell.angle_beta   90.00
_cell.angle_gamma   90.00
#
_symmetry.space_group_name_H-M   'P 1'
#
loop_
_entity.id
_entity.type
_entity.pdbx_description
1 polymer ?
#
loop_
_entity_poly.entity_id
_entity_poly.type
_entity_poly.pdbx_seq_one_letter_code
_entity_poly.pdbx_strand_id
1 'polypeptide(L)'
;MSWINEHKSVGRVAVLMLLLVAIMGPWTYSADGAPPAEWCHDPFILLENGRCVGLMSGATILTFMARAFLSMSVGLVTGVTVFADRAGEFLREFLFTMVLFPLVLPFFSTLLLIRGGDPRRRRVFHLTAWGLAALSALPLLMSASELPPGQLWGIWLYIGLAASALTLESLALVAGRRPSQG
;
A
#
# COMPACT_ATOMS: atom_id res chain seq x y z
N MET A 1 -3.24 26.74 -20.60
CA MET A 1 -3.12 25.30 -20.28
C MET A 1 -1.69 24.74 -20.43
N SER A 2 -0.68 25.46 -20.95
CA SER A 2 0.68 24.91 -21.12
C SER A 2 1.42 24.70 -19.78
N TRP A 3 1.26 25.60 -18.81
CA TRP A 3 1.94 25.51 -17.50
C TRP A 3 1.61 24.20 -16.73
N ILE A 4 0.36 23.74 -16.81
CA ILE A 4 -0.08 22.48 -16.16
C ILE A 4 0.56 21.27 -16.85
N ASN A 5 0.71 21.29 -18.19
CA ASN A 5 1.38 20.18 -18.89
C ASN A 5 2.88 20.15 -18.60
N GLU A 6 3.50 21.31 -18.40
CA GLU A 6 4.92 21.46 -18.10
C GLU A 6 5.27 20.95 -16.68
N HIS A 7 4.39 21.18 -15.69
CA HIS A 7 4.64 20.78 -14.29
C HIS A 7 4.08 19.40 -13.89
N LYS A 8 3.42 18.69 -14.81
CA LYS A 8 2.89 17.33 -14.54
C LYS A 8 3.95 16.34 -14.11
N SER A 9 5.14 16.39 -14.72
CA SER A 9 6.25 15.50 -14.37
C SER A 9 6.70 15.75 -12.94
N VAL A 10 6.85 17.02 -12.55
CA VAL A 10 7.23 17.43 -11.19
C VAL A 10 6.21 16.94 -10.16
N GLY A 11 4.90 17.11 -10.45
CA GLY A 11 3.84 16.62 -9.58
C GLY A 11 3.88 15.10 -9.38
N ARG A 12 4.17 14.32 -10.45
CA ARG A 12 4.30 12.86 -10.35
C ARG A 12 5.51 12.42 -9.56
N VAL A 13 6.64 13.11 -9.72
CA VAL A 13 7.84 12.86 -8.93
C VAL A 13 7.56 13.15 -7.46
N ALA A 14 6.87 14.25 -7.15
CA ALA A 14 6.46 14.57 -5.78
C ALA A 14 5.55 13.49 -5.19
N VAL A 15 4.55 13.01 -5.95
CA VAL A 15 3.68 11.89 -5.53
C VAL A 15 4.50 10.62 -5.26
N LEU A 16 5.47 10.30 -6.13
CA LEU A 16 6.32 9.13 -5.95
C LEU A 16 7.21 9.25 -4.70
N MET A 17 7.76 10.44 -4.42
CA MET A 17 8.53 10.70 -3.21
C MET A 17 7.66 10.59 -1.95
N LEU A 18 6.45 11.16 -1.96
CA LEU A 18 5.50 11.04 -0.85
C LEU A 18 5.09 9.58 -0.61
N LEU A 19 4.93 8.79 -1.68
CA LEU A 19 4.64 7.37 -1.57
C LEU A 19 5.79 6.60 -0.91
N LEU A 20 7.04 6.93 -1.24
CA LEU A 20 8.22 6.33 -0.59
C LEU A 20 8.28 6.70 0.90
N VAL A 21 8.04 7.97 1.25
CA VAL A 21 7.97 8.42 2.64
C VAL A 21 6.86 7.70 3.40
N ALA A 22 5.69 7.55 2.78
CA ALA A 22 4.58 6.81 3.37
C ALA A 22 4.96 5.35 3.64
N ILE A 23 5.59 4.66 2.67
CA ILE A 23 6.02 3.26 2.80
C ILE A 23 7.09 3.08 3.89
N MET A 24 7.99 4.04 4.07
CA MET A 24 8.98 4.00 5.15
C MET A 24 8.36 4.19 6.54
N GLY A 25 7.19 4.81 6.61
CA GLY A 25 6.47 5.01 7.86
C GLY A 25 5.80 3.76 8.43
N PRO A 26 5.38 3.80 9.70
CA PRO A 26 4.64 2.74 10.37
C PRO A 26 3.22 2.63 9.80
N TRP A 27 2.84 1.41 9.40
CA TRP A 27 1.53 1.11 8.81
C TRP A 27 0.65 0.28 9.74
N THR A 28 1.26 -0.59 10.53
CA THR A 28 0.59 -1.48 11.49
C THR A 28 1.56 -1.81 12.62
N TYR A 29 1.21 -2.77 13.46
CA TYR A 29 2.03 -3.28 14.53
C TYR A 29 2.03 -4.82 14.55
N SER A 30 3.03 -5.42 15.18
CA SER A 30 3.06 -6.85 15.48
C SER A 30 3.46 -7.09 16.93
N ALA A 31 2.91 -8.15 17.53
CA ALA A 31 3.32 -8.67 18.83
C ALA A 31 4.43 -9.72 18.72
N ASP A 32 4.81 -10.11 17.49
CA ASP A 32 5.81 -11.15 17.28
C ASP A 32 7.18 -10.69 17.78
N GLY A 33 7.73 -11.43 18.74
CA GLY A 33 9.02 -11.10 19.36
C GLY A 33 8.96 -9.88 20.29
N ALA A 34 7.77 -9.39 20.64
CA ALA A 34 7.63 -8.32 21.63
C ALA A 34 7.77 -8.87 23.06
N PRO A 35 8.38 -8.10 23.99
CA PRO A 35 8.51 -8.49 25.39
C PRO A 35 7.15 -8.50 26.10
N PRO A 36 7.06 -9.14 27.28
CA PRO A 36 5.87 -9.02 28.12
C PRO A 36 5.68 -7.57 28.61
N ALA A 37 4.47 -7.22 29.03
CA ALA A 37 4.08 -5.85 29.37
C ALA A 37 4.98 -5.18 30.40
N GLU A 38 5.42 -5.94 31.40
CA GLU A 38 6.31 -5.48 32.46
C GLU A 38 7.66 -4.96 31.93
N TRP A 39 8.11 -5.45 30.76
CA TRP A 39 9.41 -5.12 30.16
C TRP A 39 9.24 -4.35 28.85
N CYS A 40 8.07 -3.73 28.65
CA CYS A 40 7.76 -2.94 27.47
C CYS A 40 8.44 -1.57 27.54
N HIS A 41 9.46 -1.38 26.71
CA HIS A 41 10.22 -0.15 26.59
C HIS A 41 10.38 0.22 25.12
N ASP A 42 10.76 1.47 24.84
CA ASP A 42 11.07 1.92 23.48
C ASP A 42 12.06 0.95 22.80
N PRO A 43 11.81 0.54 21.54
CA PRO A 43 10.85 1.10 20.57
C PRO A 43 9.45 0.44 20.58
N PHE A 44 9.11 -0.35 21.59
CA PHE A 44 7.81 -1.02 21.67
C PHE A 44 6.75 -0.20 22.40
N ILE A 45 5.49 -0.45 22.08
CA ILE A 45 4.33 0.31 22.58
C ILE A 45 3.41 -0.63 23.35
N LEU A 46 3.03 -0.23 24.56
CA LEU A 46 2.09 -0.99 25.39
C LEU A 46 0.65 -0.66 25.00
N LEU A 47 -0.10 -1.67 24.58
CA LEU A 47 -1.53 -1.59 24.29
C LEU A 47 -2.36 -1.65 25.58
N GLU A 48 -3.60 -1.13 25.53
CA GLU A 48 -4.53 -1.15 26.66
C GLU A 48 -4.84 -2.58 27.16
N ASN A 49 -4.76 -3.57 26.27
CA ASN A 49 -4.95 -4.98 26.60
C ASN A 49 -3.75 -5.63 27.31
N GLY A 50 -2.73 -4.85 27.68
CA GLY A 50 -1.53 -5.34 28.36
C GLY A 50 -0.59 -6.13 27.45
N ARG A 51 -0.62 -5.90 26.13
CA ARG A 51 0.35 -6.49 25.20
C ARG A 51 1.31 -5.43 24.67
N CYS A 52 2.58 -5.76 24.66
CA CYS A 52 3.60 -4.93 24.02
C CYS A 52 3.62 -5.24 22.52
N VAL A 53 3.75 -4.22 21.67
CA VAL A 53 3.79 -4.38 20.21
C VAL A 53 4.86 -3.51 19.58
N GLY A 54 5.47 -3.99 18.50
CA GLY A 54 6.42 -3.24 17.69
C GLY A 54 5.73 -2.65 16.46
N LEU A 55 6.01 -1.39 16.14
CA LEU A 55 5.51 -0.78 14.90
C LEU A 55 6.18 -1.41 13.68
N MET A 56 5.37 -1.75 12.69
CA MET A 56 5.83 -2.30 11.42
C MET A 56 5.71 -1.25 10.31
N SER A 57 6.83 -1.01 9.65
CA SER A 57 6.85 -0.13 8.48
C SER A 57 6.14 -0.78 7.28
N GLY A 58 5.61 0.05 6.38
CA GLY A 58 5.09 -0.43 5.09
C GLY A 58 6.15 -1.20 4.30
N ALA A 59 7.41 -0.77 4.34
CA ALA A 59 8.52 -1.45 3.68
C ALA A 59 8.72 -2.89 4.20
N THR A 60 8.57 -3.09 5.52
CA THR A 60 8.63 -4.43 6.14
C THR A 60 7.50 -5.32 5.61
N ILE A 61 6.27 -4.79 5.58
CA ILE A 61 5.10 -5.51 5.04
C ILE A 61 5.34 -5.90 3.59
N LEU A 62 5.77 -4.96 2.75
CA LEU A 62 6.00 -5.21 1.32
C LEU A 62 7.14 -6.23 1.08
N THR A 63 8.20 -6.18 1.89
CA THR A 63 9.30 -7.15 1.82
C THR A 63 8.82 -8.54 2.24
N PHE A 64 8.03 -8.62 3.32
CA PHE A 64 7.41 -9.86 3.75
C PHE A 64 6.53 -10.45 2.65
N MET A 65 5.69 -9.64 2.03
CA MET A 65 4.83 -10.05 0.91
C MET A 65 5.62 -10.55 -0.30
N ALA A 66 6.68 -9.85 -0.69
CA ALA A 66 7.53 -10.27 -1.80
C ALA A 66 8.18 -11.63 -1.52
N ARG A 67 8.67 -11.84 -0.29
CA ARG A 67 9.22 -13.12 0.15
C ARG A 67 8.17 -14.22 0.18
N ALA A 68 6.99 -13.95 0.72
CA ALA A 68 5.88 -14.90 0.76
C ALA A 68 5.49 -15.34 -0.65
N PHE A 69 5.31 -14.39 -1.57
CA PHE A 69 4.99 -14.68 -2.98
C PHE A 69 6.05 -15.55 -3.66
N LEU A 70 7.33 -15.22 -3.50
CA LEU A 70 8.42 -16.03 -4.06
C LEU A 70 8.48 -17.43 -3.45
N SER A 71 8.38 -17.53 -2.13
CA SER A 71 8.38 -18.81 -1.40
C SER A 71 7.22 -19.71 -1.84
N MET A 72 6.02 -19.16 -1.98
CA MET A 72 4.84 -19.88 -2.46
C MET A 72 5.01 -20.35 -3.90
N SER A 73 5.54 -19.48 -4.78
CA SER A 73 5.79 -19.83 -6.17
C SER A 73 6.76 -21.01 -6.29
N VAL A 74 7.83 -21.01 -5.50
CA VAL A 74 8.80 -22.11 -5.44
C VAL A 74 8.15 -23.37 -4.85
N GLY A 75 7.38 -23.24 -3.77
CA GLY A 75 6.68 -24.36 -3.14
C GLY A 75 5.69 -25.07 -4.08
N LEU A 76 4.97 -24.29 -4.90
CA LEU A 76 4.05 -24.80 -5.91
C LEU A 76 4.78 -25.56 -7.02
N VAL A 77 5.90 -25.02 -7.51
CA VAL A 77 6.70 -25.65 -8.58
C VAL A 77 7.41 -26.91 -8.10
N THR A 78 7.88 -26.93 -6.85
CA THR A 78 8.62 -28.06 -6.27
C THR A 78 7.70 -29.17 -5.73
N GLY A 79 6.39 -28.96 -5.69
CA GLY A 79 5.42 -29.93 -5.19
C GLY A 79 5.49 -30.19 -3.68
N VAL A 80 6.29 -29.42 -2.94
CA VAL A 80 6.49 -29.59 -1.48
C VAL A 80 5.23 -29.20 -0.69
N THR A 81 4.30 -28.46 -1.29
CA THR A 81 3.10 -27.90 -0.63
C THR A 81 1.86 -28.81 -0.64
N VAL A 82 1.94 -30.07 -1.09
CA VAL A 82 0.78 -30.98 -1.22
C VAL A 82 0.51 -31.79 0.07
N PHE A 83 0.56 -31.16 1.24
CA PHE A 83 0.05 -31.78 2.48
C PHE A 83 -1.31 -31.17 2.81
N ALA A 84 -2.37 -31.96 2.65
CA ALA A 84 -3.77 -31.56 2.83
C ALA A 84 -4.06 -30.89 4.18
N ASP A 85 -3.25 -31.16 5.22
CA ASP A 85 -3.39 -30.57 6.55
C ASP A 85 -2.92 -29.10 6.66
N ARG A 86 -2.14 -28.59 5.70
CA ARG A 86 -1.66 -27.18 5.68
C ARG A 86 -2.25 -26.34 4.53
N ALA A 87 -3.11 -26.92 3.70
CA ALA A 87 -3.69 -26.23 2.55
C ALA A 87 -4.51 -24.99 2.96
N GLY A 88 -5.19 -25.03 4.11
CA GLY A 88 -5.98 -23.90 4.62
C GLY A 88 -5.14 -22.69 5.04
N GLU A 89 -4.04 -22.92 5.77
CA GLU A 89 -3.11 -21.85 6.17
C GLU A 89 -2.41 -21.24 4.96
N PHE A 90 -1.97 -22.09 4.03
CA PHE A 90 -1.37 -21.66 2.78
C PHE A 90 -2.32 -20.80 1.95
N LEU A 91 -3.57 -21.24 1.78
CA LEU A 91 -4.58 -20.49 1.02
C LEU A 91 -4.88 -19.15 1.69
N ARG A 92 -4.96 -19.11 3.03
CA ARG A 92 -5.18 -17.87 3.78
C ARG A 92 -4.04 -16.87 3.57
N GLU A 93 -2.79 -17.31 3.71
CA GLU A 93 -1.62 -16.44 3.49
C GLU A 93 -1.53 -15.97 2.03
N PHE A 94 -1.83 -16.87 1.08
CA PHE A 94 -1.85 -16.53 -0.34
C PHE A 94 -2.92 -15.47 -0.65
N LEU A 95 -4.14 -15.66 -0.14
CA LEU A 95 -5.23 -14.70 -0.30
C LEU A 95 -4.89 -13.37 0.37
N PHE A 96 -4.33 -13.38 1.58
CA PHE A 96 -3.91 -12.17 2.27
C PHE A 96 -2.83 -11.42 1.48
N THR A 97 -1.83 -12.14 0.96
CA THR A 97 -0.78 -11.56 0.10
C THR A 97 -1.39 -10.97 -1.18
N MET A 98 -2.33 -11.67 -1.83
CA MET A 98 -3.02 -11.18 -3.01
C MET A 98 -3.88 -9.94 -2.73
N VAL A 99 -4.55 -9.88 -1.59
CA VAL A 99 -5.35 -8.72 -1.17
C VAL A 99 -4.48 -7.50 -0.92
N LEU A 100 -3.29 -7.67 -0.36
CA LEU A 100 -2.38 -6.56 -0.07
C LEU A 100 -1.50 -6.17 -1.27
N PHE A 101 -1.34 -7.03 -2.28
CA PHE A 101 -0.42 -6.79 -3.40
C PHE A 101 -0.73 -5.49 -4.18
N PRO A 102 -2.00 -5.08 -4.34
CA PRO A 102 -2.34 -3.81 -4.96
C PRO A 102 -1.74 -2.56 -4.31
N LEU A 103 -1.28 -2.63 -3.06
CA LEU A 103 -0.64 -1.51 -2.36
C LEU A 103 0.62 -0.98 -3.08
N VAL A 104 1.26 -1.81 -3.91
CA VAL A 104 2.45 -1.42 -4.68
C VAL A 104 2.11 -0.88 -6.08
N LEU A 105 0.89 -1.10 -6.58
CA LEU A 105 0.49 -0.67 -7.93
C LEU A 105 0.58 0.86 -8.15
N PRO A 106 0.27 1.73 -7.18
CA PRO A 106 0.46 3.18 -7.32
C PRO A 106 1.90 3.56 -7.68
N PHE A 107 2.89 2.87 -7.12
CA PHE A 107 4.31 3.14 -7.41
C PHE A 107 4.63 2.88 -8.89
N PHE A 108 4.32 1.67 -9.36
CA PHE A 108 4.61 1.28 -10.74
C PHE A 108 3.78 2.06 -11.76
N SER A 109 2.50 2.32 -11.47
CA SER A 109 1.64 3.08 -12.38
C SER A 109 2.08 4.54 -12.50
N THR A 110 2.52 5.18 -11.40
CA THR A 110 3.11 6.53 -11.44
C THR A 110 4.38 6.56 -12.28
N LEU A 111 5.26 5.57 -12.10
CA LEU A 111 6.50 5.45 -12.86
C LEU A 111 6.25 5.26 -14.37
N LEU A 112 5.24 4.47 -14.74
CA LEU A 112 4.83 4.27 -16.14
C LEU A 112 4.28 5.55 -16.79
N LEU A 113 3.57 6.37 -16.02
CA LEU A 113 3.09 7.68 -16.47
C LEU A 113 4.22 8.71 -16.62
N ILE A 114 5.23 8.68 -15.75
CA ILE A 114 6.44 9.52 -15.91
C ILE A 114 7.18 9.14 -17.20
N ARG A 115 7.38 7.83 -17.45
CA ARG A 115 8.22 7.36 -18.57
C ARG A 115 7.60 7.46 -19.96
N GLY A 116 6.28 7.27 -20.10
CA GLY A 116 5.67 7.28 -21.44
C GLY A 116 4.36 8.05 -21.53
N GLY A 117 4.25 9.10 -20.70
CA GLY A 117 3.23 10.13 -20.83
C GLY A 117 1.81 9.68 -20.50
N ASP A 118 0.84 10.37 -21.10
CA ASP A 118 -0.56 10.42 -20.66
C ASP A 118 -1.60 9.80 -21.62
N PRO A 119 -1.34 8.65 -22.27
CA PRO A 119 -2.39 8.05 -23.08
C PRO A 119 -3.56 7.64 -22.18
N ARG A 120 -4.80 7.86 -22.67
CA ARG A 120 -6.05 7.61 -21.92
C ARG A 120 -6.08 6.25 -21.21
N ARG A 121 -5.58 5.21 -21.87
CA ARG A 121 -5.50 3.84 -21.30
C ARG A 121 -4.62 3.77 -20.05
N ARG A 122 -3.45 4.44 -20.03
CA ARG A 122 -2.55 4.45 -18.86
C ARG A 122 -3.13 5.26 -17.71
N ARG A 123 -3.84 6.36 -18.01
CA ARG A 123 -4.51 7.15 -16.97
C ARG A 123 -5.65 6.37 -16.30
N VAL A 124 -6.45 5.61 -17.08
CA VAL A 124 -7.46 4.70 -16.52
C VAL A 124 -6.82 3.62 -15.67
N PHE A 125 -5.75 2.96 -16.17
CA PHE A 125 -5.01 1.98 -15.38
C PHE A 125 -4.47 2.56 -14.07
N HIS A 126 -3.93 3.79 -14.10
CA HIS A 126 -3.42 4.48 -12.92
C HIS A 126 -4.51 4.75 -11.87
N LEU A 127 -5.70 5.19 -12.30
CA LEU A 127 -6.85 5.34 -11.41
C LEU A 127 -7.30 4.02 -10.81
N THR A 128 -7.38 2.96 -11.62
CA THR A 128 -7.69 1.61 -11.12
C THR A 128 -6.65 1.15 -10.10
N ALA A 129 -5.37 1.40 -10.36
CA ALA A 129 -4.27 1.06 -9.45
C ALA A 129 -4.44 1.76 -8.09
N TRP A 130 -4.69 3.07 -8.07
CA TRP A 130 -4.97 3.81 -6.83
C TRP A 130 -6.25 3.35 -6.13
N GLY A 131 -7.30 3.05 -6.88
CA GLY A 131 -8.57 2.56 -6.31
C GLY A 131 -8.40 1.20 -5.64
N LEU A 132 -7.71 0.26 -6.29
CA LEU A 132 -7.39 -1.04 -5.71
C LEU A 132 -6.48 -0.89 -4.50
N ALA A 133 -5.45 -0.05 -4.57
CA ALA A 133 -4.57 0.27 -3.45
C ALA A 133 -5.34 0.80 -2.22
N ALA A 134 -6.29 1.72 -2.43
CA ALA A 134 -7.10 2.28 -1.35
C ALA A 134 -7.98 1.20 -0.69
N LEU A 135 -8.59 0.33 -1.49
CA LEU A 135 -9.39 -0.79 -0.98
C LEU A 135 -8.53 -1.81 -0.23
N SER A 136 -7.35 -2.13 -0.75
CA SER A 136 -6.38 -3.04 -0.13
C SER A 136 -5.80 -2.52 1.19
N ALA A 137 -5.91 -1.22 1.48
CA ALA A 137 -5.48 -0.65 2.77
C ALA A 137 -6.52 -0.87 3.90
N LEU A 138 -7.78 -1.20 3.57
CA LEU A 138 -8.85 -1.36 4.57
C LEU A 138 -8.56 -2.44 5.62
N PRO A 139 -8.05 -3.63 5.29
CA PRO A 139 -7.71 -4.64 6.31
C PRO A 139 -6.67 -4.13 7.31
N LEU A 140 -5.71 -3.31 6.86
CA LEU A 140 -4.70 -2.71 7.74
C LEU A 140 -5.33 -1.67 8.68
N LEU A 141 -6.30 -0.89 8.20
CA LEU A 141 -7.02 0.07 9.04
C LEU A 141 -7.83 -0.61 10.15
N MET A 142 -8.43 -1.76 9.86
CA MET A 142 -9.17 -2.52 10.89
C MET A 142 -8.24 -2.96 12.01
N SER A 143 -7.02 -3.39 11.67
CA SER A 143 -5.98 -3.72 12.67
C SER A 143 -5.44 -2.49 13.41
N ALA A 144 -5.46 -1.32 12.79
CA ALA A 144 -4.85 -0.09 13.32
C ALA A 144 -5.67 0.59 14.43
N SER A 145 -6.88 0.13 14.71
CA SER A 145 -7.82 0.80 15.63
C SER A 145 -7.38 0.78 17.09
N GLU A 146 -6.45 -0.10 17.48
CA GLU A 146 -5.92 -0.20 18.86
C GLU A 146 -4.83 0.84 19.17
N LEU A 147 -4.32 1.57 18.17
CA LEU A 147 -3.26 2.56 18.36
C LEU A 147 -3.71 3.99 18.00
N PRO A 148 -3.14 5.02 18.66
CA PRO A 148 -3.36 6.41 18.28
C PRO A 148 -2.98 6.65 16.80
N PRO A 149 -3.81 7.37 16.02
CA PRO A 149 -3.54 7.62 14.60
C PRO A 149 -2.16 8.22 14.30
N GLY A 150 -1.64 9.07 15.21
CA GLY A 150 -0.32 9.68 15.05
C GLY A 150 0.85 8.69 15.05
N GLN A 151 0.70 7.53 15.70
CA GLN A 151 1.75 6.50 15.72
C GLN A 151 1.80 5.71 14.41
N LEU A 152 0.71 5.69 13.65
CA LEU A 152 0.59 5.00 12.36
C LEU A 152 0.56 6.00 11.19
N TRP A 153 1.39 7.05 11.27
CA TRP A 153 1.39 8.14 10.29
C TRP A 153 1.65 7.69 8.85
N GLY A 154 2.37 6.57 8.64
CA GLY A 154 2.70 6.06 7.32
C GLY A 154 1.46 5.63 6.53
N ILE A 155 0.56 4.87 7.16
CA ILE A 155 -0.68 4.42 6.51
C ILE A 155 -1.65 5.60 6.29
N TRP A 156 -1.71 6.56 7.22
CA TRP A 156 -2.54 7.76 7.05
C TRP A 156 -2.05 8.64 5.91
N LEU A 157 -0.74 8.85 5.81
CA LEU A 157 -0.13 9.56 4.69
C LEU A 157 -0.43 8.84 3.37
N TYR A 158 -0.34 7.51 3.34
CA TYR A 158 -0.68 6.70 2.17
C TYR A 158 -2.14 6.86 1.75
N ILE A 159 -3.09 6.78 2.70
CA ILE A 159 -4.52 6.94 2.44
C ILE A 159 -4.84 8.35 1.94
N GLY A 160 -4.28 9.38 2.60
CA GLY A 160 -4.44 10.77 2.17
C GLY A 160 -3.91 10.99 0.76
N LEU A 161 -2.75 10.41 0.44
CA LEU A 161 -2.18 10.45 -0.90
C LEU A 161 -3.08 9.73 -1.91
N ALA A 162 -3.60 8.54 -1.58
CA ALA A 162 -4.51 7.81 -2.44
C ALA A 162 -5.81 8.56 -2.71
N ALA A 163 -6.43 9.13 -1.68
CA ALA A 163 -7.63 9.95 -1.81
C ALA A 163 -7.38 11.16 -2.70
N SER A 164 -6.29 11.91 -2.44
CA SER A 164 -5.94 13.10 -3.24
C SER A 164 -5.66 12.75 -4.71
N ALA A 165 -4.91 11.68 -4.97
CA ALA A 165 -4.61 11.22 -6.32
C ALA A 165 -5.89 10.79 -7.07
N LEU A 166 -6.75 10.02 -6.41
CA LEU A 166 -8.05 9.63 -6.97
C LEU A 166 -8.91 10.85 -7.29
N THR A 167 -9.04 11.81 -6.37
CA THR A 167 -9.83 13.02 -6.61
C THR A 167 -9.27 13.84 -7.78
N LEU A 168 -7.97 14.14 -7.78
CA LEU A 168 -7.33 14.96 -8.81
C LEU A 168 -7.39 14.32 -10.19
N GLU A 169 -7.08 13.03 -10.31
CA GLU A 169 -7.10 12.32 -11.60
C GLU A 169 -8.54 12.10 -12.11
N SER A 170 -9.50 11.90 -11.21
CA SER A 170 -10.93 11.83 -11.57
C SER A 170 -11.43 13.17 -12.14
N LEU A 171 -11.12 14.27 -11.45
CA LEU A 171 -11.46 15.61 -11.91
C LEU A 171 -10.79 15.93 -13.25
N ALA A 172 -9.52 15.58 -13.42
CA ALA A 172 -8.79 15.77 -14.67
C ALA A 172 -9.39 14.97 -15.83
N LEU A 173 -9.87 13.75 -15.58
CA LEU A 173 -10.58 12.95 -16.59
C LEU A 173 -11.93 13.54 -16.96
N VAL A 174 -12.72 14.02 -15.99
CA VAL A 174 -14.03 14.64 -16.25
C VAL A 174 -13.85 15.94 -17.00
N ALA A 175 -12.90 16.79 -16.60
CA ALA A 175 -12.61 18.05 -17.28
C ALA A 175 -12.15 17.84 -18.74
N GLY A 176 -11.32 16.82 -18.99
CA GLY A 176 -10.87 16.47 -20.34
C GLY A 176 -11.94 15.82 -21.24
N ARG A 177 -13.08 15.39 -20.69
CA ARG A 177 -14.21 14.87 -21.46
C ARG A 177 -15.19 15.93 -21.94
N ARG A 178 -15.11 17.17 -21.44
CA ARG A 178 -15.93 18.26 -21.99
C ARG A 178 -15.48 18.50 -23.42
N PRO A 179 -16.32 18.23 -24.43
CA PRO A 179 -15.99 18.61 -25.79
C PRO A 179 -15.84 20.12 -25.79
N SER A 180 -14.76 20.62 -26.41
CA SER A 180 -14.77 21.97 -26.92
C SER A 180 -15.98 22.07 -27.87
N GLN A 181 -17.08 22.64 -27.37
CA GLN A 181 -18.13 23.15 -28.24
C GLN A 181 -17.52 24.35 -28.96
N GLY A 182 -17.02 24.08 -30.16
CA GLY A 182 -16.50 25.03 -31.12
C GLY A 182 -16.70 24.43 -32.50
#